data_AF-A0A3S4JTV5-F1
#
_entry.id   AF-A0A3S4JTV5-F1
#
_cell.length_a   1.000
_cell.length_b   1.000
_cell.length_c   1.000
_cell.angle_alpha   90.00
_cell.angle_beta   90.00
_cell.angle_gamma   90.00
#
_symmetry.space_group_name_H-M   'P 1'
#
loop_
_entity.id
_entity.type
_entity.pdbx_description
1 polymer ?
#
loop_
_entity_poly.entity_id
_entity_poly.type
_entity_poly.pdbx_seq_one_letter_code
_entity_poly.pdbx_strand_id
1 'polypeptide(L)'
;MAAAVAVIVALWLDVDAVARILLIGSVLLVLIVEVLNSAIEAIVDRVGTDFHELSGRAKDMGSAAVSLSIILALLVWVTLLWRHFA
;
A
#
# COMPACT_ATOMS: atom_id res chain seq x y z
N MET A 1 5.27 1.08 11.11
CA MET A 1 5.02 0.16 12.24
C MET A 1 4.06 -0.97 11.85
N ALA A 2 2.85 -0.67 11.35
CA ALA A 2 1.88 -1.68 10.91
C ALA A 2 2.45 -2.68 9.87
N ALA A 3 3.20 -2.18 8.87
CA ALA A 3 3.83 -3.04 7.87
C ALA A 3 4.80 -4.08 8.47
N ALA A 4 5.63 -3.69 9.46
CA ALA A 4 6.56 -4.61 10.12
C ALA A 4 5.80 -5.69 10.91
N VAL A 5 4.72 -5.31 11.61
CA VAL A 5 3.85 -6.27 12.31
C VAL A 5 3.22 -7.26 11.32
N ALA A 6 2.68 -6.76 10.21
CA ALA A 6 2.08 -7.61 9.18
C ALA A 6 3.09 -8.60 8.58
N VAL A 7 4.33 -8.17 8.32
CA VAL A 7 5.39 -9.06 7.85
C VAL A 7 5.75 -10.13 8.89
N ILE A 8 5.89 -9.75 10.17
CA ILE A 8 6.17 -10.72 11.25
C ILE A 8 5.06 -11.76 11.34
N VAL A 9 3.79 -11.33 11.30
CA VAL A 9 2.63 -12.25 11.31
C VAL A 9 2.67 -13.19 10.10
N ALA A 10 2.94 -12.68 8.89
CA ALA A 10 3.02 -13.49 7.68
C ALA A 10 4.17 -14.52 7.71
N LEU A 11 5.28 -14.20 8.38
CA LEU A 11 6.40 -15.13 8.58
C LEU A 11 6.07 -16.22 9.62
N TRP A 12 5.26 -15.89 10.62
CA TRP A 12 4.85 -16.83 11.68
C TRP A 12 3.71 -17.76 11.26
N LEU A 13 2.89 -17.34 10.29
CA LEU A 13 1.75 -18.11 9.78
C LEU A 13 2.20 -19.36 9.00
N ASP A 14 1.55 -20.50 9.26
CA ASP A 14 1.78 -21.77 8.57
C ASP A 14 1.02 -21.83 7.24
N VAL A 15 1.53 -21.11 6.24
CA VAL A 15 0.98 -21.05 4.89
C VAL A 15 2.03 -21.43 3.86
N ASP A 16 1.57 -21.81 2.66
CA ASP A 16 2.45 -22.13 1.55
C ASP A 16 3.25 -20.89 1.08
N ALA A 17 4.31 -21.16 0.31
CA ALA A 17 5.23 -20.11 -0.13
C ALA A 17 4.55 -19.01 -0.95
N VAL A 18 3.56 -19.34 -1.79
CA VAL A 18 2.85 -18.35 -2.61
C VAL A 18 1.98 -17.46 -1.73
N ALA A 19 1.21 -18.04 -0.81
CA ALA A 19 0.42 -17.29 0.15
C ALA A 19 1.30 -16.34 0.99
N ARG A 20 2.45 -16.80 1.48
CA ARG A 20 3.39 -15.96 2.25
C ARG A 20 3.92 -14.79 1.41
N ILE A 21 4.32 -15.05 0.16
CA ILE A 21 4.79 -14.00 -0.75
C ILE A 21 3.69 -12.97 -1.01
N LEU A 22 2.43 -13.38 -1.17
CA LEU A 22 1.30 -12.47 -1.38
C LEU A 22 1.00 -11.61 -0.13
N LEU A 23 1.04 -12.20 1.07
CA LEU A 23 0.84 -11.47 2.34
C LEU A 23 1.90 -10.39 2.54
N ILE A 24 3.18 -10.73 2.34
CA ILE A 24 4.31 -9.79 2.47
C ILE A 24 4.30 -8.79 1.31
N GLY A 25 4.14 -9.27 0.08
CA GLY A 25 4.20 -8.48 -1.15
C GLY A 25 3.12 -7.41 -1.22
N SER A 26 1.90 -7.71 -0.76
CA SER A 26 0.82 -6.72 -0.71
C SER A 26 1.12 -5.56 0.25
N VAL A 27 1.74 -5.84 1.40
CA VAL A 27 2.18 -4.81 2.36
C VAL A 27 3.34 -3.99 1.78
N LEU A 28 4.31 -4.63 1.12
CA LEU A 28 5.39 -3.94 0.44
C LEU A 28 4.87 -3.03 -0.68
N LEU A 29 3.85 -3.46 -1.42
CA LEU A 29 3.21 -2.65 -2.44
C LEU A 29 2.61 -1.37 -1.85
N VAL A 30 1.92 -1.45 -0.70
CA VAL A 30 1.43 -0.25 0.01
C VAL A 30 2.56 0.73 0.29
N LEU A 31 3.70 0.24 0.80
CA LEU A 31 4.86 1.09 1.07
C LEU A 31 5.45 1.71 -0.20
N ILE A 32 5.53 0.94 -1.29
CA ILE A 32 6.00 1.45 -2.59
C ILE A 32 5.09 2.59 -3.06
N VAL A 33 3.78 2.38 -3.02
CA VAL A 33 2.81 3.38 -3.48
C VAL A 33 2.81 4.62 -2.59
N GLU A 34 2.97 4.46 -1.27
CA GLU A 34 3.13 5.57 -0.33
C GLU A 34 4.36 6.43 -0.65
N VAL A 35 5.51 5.78 -0.89
CA VAL A 35 6.76 6.47 -1.27
C VAL A 35 6.59 7.22 -2.59
N LEU A 36 5.91 6.62 -3.57
CA LEU A 36 5.59 7.28 -4.83
C LEU A 36 4.63 8.47 -4.63
N ASN A 37 3.62 8.35 -3.77
CA ASN A 37 2.72 9.45 -3.42
C ASN A 37 3.50 10.62 -2.80
N SER A 38 4.37 10.35 -1.82
CA SER A 38 5.22 11.39 -1.22
C SER A 38 6.18 12.03 -2.23
N ALA A 39 6.69 11.27 -3.20
CA ALA A 39 7.52 11.82 -4.27
C ALA A 39 6.71 12.78 -5.18
N ILE A 40 5.48 12.42 -5.52
CA ILE A 40 4.57 13.29 -6.28
C ILE A 40 4.26 14.56 -5.48
N GLU A 41 3.91 14.45 -4.20
CA GLU A 41 3.67 15.58 -3.31
C GLU A 41 4.87 16.52 -3.25
N ALA A 42 6.09 16.00 -3.08
CA ALA A 42 7.31 16.78 -3.05
C ALA A 42 7.59 17.53 -4.36
N ILE A 43 7.30 16.92 -5.52
CA ILE A 43 7.43 17.57 -6.82
C ILE A 43 6.38 18.67 -6.98
N VAL A 44 5.12 18.38 -6.63
CA VAL A 44 4.01 19.34 -6.73
C VAL A 44 4.25 20.55 -5.83
N ASP A 45 4.71 20.33 -4.59
CA ASP A 45 5.01 21.39 -3.63
C ASP A 45 6.23 22.22 -4.03
N ARG A 46 7.21 21.63 -4.73
CA ARG A 46 8.37 22.36 -5.27
C ARG A 46 7.99 23.28 -6.44
N VAL A 47 7.05 22.88 -7.29
CA VAL A 47 6.71 23.60 -8.54
C VAL A 47 5.68 24.72 -8.31
N GLY A 48 4.79 24.58 -7.33
CA GLY A 48 3.67 25.50 -7.15
C GLY A 48 3.88 26.57 -6.06
N THR A 49 4.32 27.77 -6.44
CA THR A 49 4.05 28.98 -5.62
C THR A 49 2.64 29.54 -5.87
N ASP A 50 2.01 29.18 -6.99
CA ASP A 50 0.61 29.47 -7.32
C ASP A 50 -0.19 28.16 -7.36
N PHE A 51 -1.23 28.04 -6.54
CA PHE A 51 -2.12 26.87 -6.54
C PHE A 51 -2.79 26.72 -7.91
N HIS A 52 -2.38 25.71 -8.67
CA HIS A 52 -3.02 25.33 -9.93
C HIS A 52 -3.94 24.12 -9.72
N GLU A 53 -5.11 24.12 -10.37
CA GLU A 53 -6.11 23.04 -10.27
C GLU A 53 -5.51 21.64 -10.61
N LEU A 54 -4.52 21.61 -11.49
CA LEU A 54 -3.76 20.40 -11.87
C LEU A 54 -2.92 19.83 -10.71
N SER A 55 -2.36 20.69 -9.85
CA SER A 55 -1.58 20.28 -8.68
C SER A 55 -2.45 19.58 -7.64
N GLY A 56 -3.69 20.05 -7.45
CA GLY A 56 -4.68 19.39 -6.59
C GLY A 56 -5.00 17.99 -7.11
N ARG A 57 -5.31 17.87 -8.41
CA ARG A 57 -5.62 16.57 -9.04
C ARG A 57 -4.47 15.56 -8.92
N ALA A 58 -3.21 16.01 -9.03
CA ALA A 58 -2.06 15.13 -8.86
C ALA A 58 -1.98 14.52 -7.44
N LYS A 59 -2.26 15.31 -6.40
CA LYS A 59 -2.31 14.86 -5.00
C LYS A 59 -3.49 13.90 -4.76
N ASP A 60 -4.66 14.21 -5.32
CA ASP A 60 -5.84 13.35 -5.20
C ASP A 60 -5.61 11.97 -5.85
N MET A 61 -4.96 11.95 -7.02
CA MET A 61 -4.62 10.70 -7.70
C MET A 61 -3.59 9.86 -6.92
N GLY A 62 -2.58 10.51 -6.32
CA GLY A 62 -1.58 9.84 -5.50
C GLY A 62 -2.19 9.19 -4.25
N SER A 63 -3.02 9.93 -3.51
CA SER A 63 -3.72 9.41 -2.33
C SER A 63 -4.77 8.34 -2.67
N ALA A 64 -5.41 8.43 -3.83
CA ALA A 64 -6.28 7.37 -4.35
C ALA A 64 -5.50 6.08 -4.63
N ALA A 65 -4.30 6.17 -5.20
CA ALA A 65 -3.44 5.01 -5.43
C ALA A 65 -3.05 4.31 -4.12
N VAL A 66 -2.69 5.09 -3.09
CA VAL A 66 -2.43 4.56 -1.74
C VAL A 66 -3.65 3.82 -1.21
N SER A 67 -4.83 4.44 -1.30
CA SER A 67 -6.10 3.85 -0.84
C SER A 67 -6.40 2.51 -1.54
N LEU A 68 -6.21 2.45 -2.85
CA LEU A 68 -6.38 1.21 -3.63
C LEU A 68 -5.38 0.13 -3.23
N SER A 69 -4.12 0.49 -2.95
CA SER A 69 -3.12 -0.47 -2.49
C SER A 69 -3.48 -1.08 -1.12
N ILE A 70 -4.07 -0.29 -0.21
CA ILE A 70 -4.55 -0.76 1.09
C ILE A 70 -5.74 -1.71 0.90
N ILE A 71 -6.69 -1.38 0.03
CA ILE A 71 -7.82 -2.27 -0.29
C ILE A 71 -7.31 -3.61 -0.83
N LEU A 72 -6.33 -3.59 -1.74
CA LEU A 72 -5.74 -4.81 -2.26
C LEU A 72 -5.08 -5.64 -1.14
N ALA A 73 -4.31 -5.00 -0.25
CA ALA A 73 -3.70 -5.69 0.88
C ALA A 73 -4.75 -6.33 1.80
N LEU A 74 -5.84 -5.61 2.11
CA LEU A 74 -6.95 -6.17 2.89
C LEU A 74 -7.59 -7.36 2.20
N LEU A 75 -7.84 -7.30 0.90
CA LEU A 75 -8.42 -8.42 0.14
C LEU A 75 -7.50 -9.65 0.18
N VAL A 76 -6.19 -9.48 -0.03
CA VAL A 76 -5.21 -10.58 0.05
C VAL A 76 -5.20 -11.19 1.46
N TRP A 77 -5.12 -10.37 2.50
CA TRP A 77 -5.07 -10.84 3.87
C TRP A 77 -6.35 -11.55 4.31
N VAL A 78 -7.51 -10.95 4.07
CA VAL A 78 -8.80 -11.54 4.44
C VAL A 78 -9.03 -12.87 3.71
N THR A 79 -8.76 -12.92 2.40
CA THR A 79 -9.00 -14.15 1.61
C THR A 79 -8.09 -15.29 2.02
N LEU A 80 -6.79 -15.03 2.25
CA LEU A 80 -5.83 -16.06 2.64
C LEU A 80 -6.02 -16.51 4.09
N LEU A 81 -6.32 -15.60 5.02
CA LEU A 81 -6.64 -15.98 6.40
C LEU A 81 -7.95 -16.76 6.47
N TRP A 82 -8.99 -16.34 5.74
CA TRP A 82 -10.24 -17.09 5.68
C TRP A 82 -10.00 -18.51 5.17
N ARG A 83 -9.23 -18.67 4.09
CA ARG A 83 -8.87 -19.98 3.54
C ARG A 83 -8.01 -20.83 4.48
N HIS A 84 -7.22 -20.19 5.35
CA HIS A 84 -6.36 -20.91 6.29
C HIS A 84 -7.13 -21.43 7.51
N PHE A 85 -8.17 -20.72 7.95
CA PHE A 85 -8.93 -21.06 9.16
C PHE A 85 -10.30 -21.73 8.91
N ALA A 86 -10.85 -21.64 7.70
CA ALA A 86 -12.12 -22.27 7.31
C ALA A 86 -11.88 -23.62 6.62
#